data_AF-A0A535EKE7-F1
#
_entry.id   AF-A0A535EKE7-F1
#
_cell.length_a   1.000
_cell.length_b   1.000
_cell.length_c   1.000
_cell.angle_alpha   90.00
_cell.angle_beta   90.00
_cell.angle_gamma   90.00
#
_symmetry.space_group_name_H-M   'P 1'
#
loop_
_entity.id
_entity.type
_entity.pdbx_description
1 polymer ?
#
loop_
_entity_poly.entity_id
_entity_poly.type
_entity_poly.pdbx_seq_one_letter_code
_entity_poly.pdbx_strand_id
1 'polypeptide(L)' 'MLQRWEALPPSVQAAIVFPPLAVVLFLLNLTGFNQPLWRSILYGLIEAAPFTALVLIATANERRKRSGGGG' A
#
# COMPACT_ATOMS: atom_id res chain seq x y z
N MET A 1 -10.62 -15.26 -5.35
CA MET A 1 -9.53 -14.29 -5.65
C MET A 1 -8.74 -13.90 -4.39
N LEU A 2 -9.38 -13.64 -3.26
CA LEU A 2 -8.73 -13.24 -2.00
C LEU A 2 -7.60 -14.18 -1.53
N GLN A 3 -7.83 -15.50 -1.56
CA GLN A 3 -6.80 -16.49 -1.21
C GLN A 3 -5.55 -16.43 -2.11
N ARG A 4 -5.71 -16.05 -3.39
CA ARG A 4 -4.56 -15.93 -4.32
C ARG A 4 -3.69 -14.74 -3.96
N TRP A 5 -4.31 -13.63 -3.54
CA TRP A 5 -3.60 -12.45 -3.04
C TRP A 5 -2.85 -12.75 -1.74
N GLU A 6 -3.54 -13.35 -0.77
CA GLU A 6 -2.98 -13.67 0.57
C GLU A 6 -1.91 -14.76 0.55
N ALA A 7 -1.84 -15.55 -0.53
CA ALA A 7 -0.79 -16.53 -0.77
C ALA A 7 0.50 -15.90 -1.33
N LEU A 8 0.47 -14.66 -1.82
CA LEU A 8 1.66 -13.98 -2.29
C LEU A 8 2.59 -13.64 -1.12
N PRO A 9 3.92 -13.73 -1.30
CA PRO A 9 4.85 -13.26 -0.29
C PRO A 9 4.70 -11.74 -0.08
N PRO A 10 4.94 -11.22 1.13
CA PRO A 10 4.77 -9.79 1.43
C PRO A 10 5.55 -8.88 0.50
N SER A 11 6.74 -9.29 0.04
CA SER A 11 7.54 -8.52 -0.93
C SER A 11 6.82 -8.32 -2.27
N VAL A 12 6.11 -9.34 -2.76
CA VAL A 12 5.32 -9.24 -4.00
C VAL A 12 4.06 -8.42 -3.79
N GLN A 13 3.40 -8.57 -2.63
CA GLN A 13 2.25 -7.71 -2.29
C GLN A 13 2.67 -6.22 -2.24
N ALA A 14 3.82 -5.93 -1.61
CA ALA A 14 4.38 -4.58 -1.56
C ALA A 14 4.72 -4.05 -2.95
N ALA A 15 5.36 -4.87 -3.81
CA ALA A 15 5.69 -4.49 -5.18
C ALA A 15 4.45 -4.18 -6.04
N ILE A 16 3.30 -4.79 -5.74
CA ILE A 16 2.02 -4.53 -6.41
C ILE A 16 1.33 -3.28 -5.85
N VAL A 17 1.35 -3.10 -4.52
CA VAL A 17 0.63 -2.03 -3.82
C VAL A 17 1.36 -0.68 -3.88
N PHE A 18 2.69 -0.70 -3.84
CA PHE A 18 3.49 0.53 -3.75
C PHE A 18 3.35 1.43 -4.98
N PRO A 19 3.49 0.97 -6.24
CA PRO A 19 3.41 1.85 -7.41
C PRO A 19 2.12 2.65 -7.53
N PRO A 20 0.91 2.06 -7.42
CA PRO A 20 -0.32 2.84 -7.50
C PRO A 20 -0.46 3.82 -6.33
N LEU A 21 -0.06 3.46 -5.11
CA LEU A 21 -0.05 4.38 -3.97
C LEU A 21 0.89 5.56 -4.20
N ALA A 22 2.11 5.31 -4.69
CA ALA A 22 3.07 6.37 -4.99
C ALA A 22 2.53 7.34 -6.05
N VAL A 23 1.86 6.84 -7.09
CA VAL A 23 1.22 7.67 -8.11
C VAL A 23 0.08 8.50 -7.52
N VAL A 24 -0.80 7.89 -6.72
CA VAL A 24 -1.93 8.61 -6.11
C VAL A 24 -1.45 9.70 -5.17
N LEU A 25 -0.47 9.39 -4.31
CA LEU A 25 0.08 10.35 -3.34
C LEU A 25 0.89 11.44 -4.04
N PHE A 26 1.62 11.11 -5.10
CA PHE A 26 2.24 12.11 -5.97
C PHE A 26 1.20 13.10 -6.53
N LEU A 27 0.11 12.58 -7.11
CA LEU A 27 -0.95 13.42 -7.69
C LEU A 27 -1.66 14.25 -6.61
N LEU A 28 -1.88 13.70 -5.42
CA LEU A 28 -2.44 14.41 -4.29
C LEU A 28 -1.54 15.57 -3.85
N ASN A 29 -0.23 15.34 -3.75
CA ASN A 29 0.73 16.38 -3.39
C ASN A 29 0.83 17.46 -4.48
N LEU A 30 0.86 17.06 -5.76
CA LEU A 30 0.96 17.99 -6.88
C LEU A 30 -0.30 18.84 -7.07
N THR A 31 -1.48 18.23 -6.99
CA THR A 31 -2.75 18.89 -7.34
C THR A 31 -3.52 19.36 -6.11
N GLY A 32 -3.72 18.50 -5.12
CA GLY A 32 -4.49 18.80 -3.91
C GLY A 32 -3.76 19.76 -2.96
N PHE A 33 -2.46 19.57 -2.78
CA PHE A 33 -1.64 20.43 -1.91
C PHE A 33 -0.83 21.49 -2.67
N ASN A 34 -0.93 21.52 -4.00
CA ASN A 34 -0.23 22.48 -4.88
C ASN A 34 1.28 22.57 -4.58
N GLN A 35 1.92 21.45 -4.27
CA GLN A 35 3.35 21.41 -3.95
C GLN A 35 4.22 21.45 -5.21
N PRO A 36 5.46 21.98 -5.12
CA PRO A 36 6.42 21.91 -6.22
C PRO A 36 6.66 20.48 -6.69
N LEU A 37 6.73 20.26 -8.00
CA LEU A 37 6.84 18.93 -8.64
C LEU A 37 7.86 18.01 -7.96
N TRP A 38 9.07 18.50 -7.71
CA TRP A 38 10.13 17.71 -7.07
C TRP A 38 9.76 17.23 -5.65
N ARG A 39 9.12 18.09 -4.86
CA ARG A 39 8.62 17.73 -3.53
C ARG A 39 7.50 16.69 -3.65
N SER A 40 6.58 16.87 -4.59
CA SER A 40 5.49 15.90 -4.80
C SER A 40 6.00 14.51 -5.18
N ILE A 41 7.07 14.42 -5.98
CA ILE A 41 7.71 13.13 -6.31
C ILE A 41 8.27 12.48 -5.04
N LEU A 42 9.04 13.23 -4.25
CA LEU A 42 9.65 12.72 -3.02
C LEU A 42 8.60 12.29 -2.00
N TYR A 43 7.59 13.13 -1.74
CA TYR A 43 6.51 12.80 -0.81
C TYR A 43 5.68 11.62 -1.31
N GLY A 44 5.35 11.55 -2.61
CA GLY A 44 4.65 10.40 -3.17
C GLY A 44 5.36 9.08 -2.90
N LEU A 45 6.69 9.02 -3.03
CA LEU A 45 7.48 7.82 -2.75
C LEU A 45 7.61 7.53 -1.25
N ILE A 46 7.92 8.55 -0.44
CA ILE A 46 8.15 8.40 1.00
C ILE A 46 6.85 8.01 1.71
N GLU A 47 5.73 8.65 1.37
CA GLU A 47 4.42 8.38 1.97
C GLU A 47 3.85 7.03 1.52
N ALA A 48 4.12 6.59 0.28
CA ALA A 48 3.65 5.29 -0.19
C ALA A 48 4.21 4.11 0.62
N ALA A 49 5.40 4.24 1.22
CA ALA A 49 6.01 3.18 2.02
C ALA A 49 5.19 2.81 3.28
N PRO A 50 4.86 3.74 4.22
CA PRO A 50 4.02 3.41 5.36
C PRO A 50 2.60 3.00 4.96
N PHE A 51 2.00 3.59 3.92
CA PHE A 51 0.69 3.13 3.43
C PHE A 51 0.72 1.70 2.89
N THR A 52 1.78 1.33 2.17
CA THR A 52 2.00 -0.06 1.73
C THR A 52 2.11 -1.00 2.93
N ALA A 53 2.89 -0.62 3.95
CA ALA A 53 3.01 -1.41 5.17
C ALA A 53 1.64 -1.61 5.86
N LEU A 54 0.81 -0.57 5.93
CA LEU A 54 -0.54 -0.66 6.49
C LEU A 54 -1.43 -1.63 5.72
N VAL A 55 -1.40 -1.60 4.38
CA VAL A 55 -2.15 -2.54 3.54
C VAL A 55 -1.71 -3.99 3.79
N LEU A 56 -0.41 -4.23 3.90
CA LEU A 56 0.14 -5.57 4.19
C LEU A 56 -0.25 -6.05 5.58
N ILE A 57 -0.18 -5.19 6.60
CA ILE A 57 -0.61 -5.50 7.98
C ILE A 57 -2.10 -5.83 8.01
N ALA A 58 -2.94 -5.01 7.36
CA ALA A 58 -4.37 -5.25 7.26
C ALA A 58 -4.66 -6.60 6.58
N THR A 59 -3.97 -6.91 5.47
CA THR A 59 -4.07 -8.20 4.78
C THR A 59 -3.70 -9.37 5.68
N ALA A 60 -2.60 -9.25 6.45
CA ALA A 60 -2.16 -10.28 7.38
C ALA A 60 -3.17 -10.50 8.53
N ASN A 61 -3.75 -9.42 9.06
CA ASN A 61 -4.76 -9.49 10.12
C ASN A 61 -6.05 -10.17 9.62
N GLU A 62 -6.51 -9.82 8.43
CA GLU A 62 -7.66 -10.44 7.77
C GLU A 62 -7.43 -11.94 7.54
N ARG A 63 -6.25 -12.33 7.05
CA ARG A 63 -5.88 -13.74 6.89
C ARG A 63 -5.93 -14.49 8.23
N ARG A 64 -5.34 -13.92 9.30
CA ARG A 64 -5.32 -14.53 10.64
C ARG A 64 -6.72 -14.72 11.21
N LYS A 65 -7.60 -13.71 11.05
CA LYS A 65 -8.99 -13.78 11.49
C LYS A 65 -9.72 -14.95 10.84
N ARG A 66 -9.48 -15.22 9.56
CA ARG A 66 -10.09 -16.35 8.84
C ARG A 66 -9.52 -17.71 9.24
N SER A 67 -8.21 -17.79 9.53
CA SER A 67 -7.63 -19.04 10.03
C SER A 67 -8.01 -19.36 11.48
N GLY A 68 -8.32 -18.34 12.30
CA GLY A 68 -8.68 -18.51 13.70
C GLY A 68 -10.18 -18.61 13.98
N GLY A 69 -11.05 -18.23 13.04
CA GLY A 69 -12.51 -18.25 13.19
C GLY A 69 -13.19 -19.58 12.82
N GLY A 70 -12.46 -20.70 12.86
CA GLY A 70 -12.94 -22.05 12.54
C GLY A 70 -12.80 -23.03 13.71
N GLY A 71 -13.03 -22.56 14.95
CA GLY A 71 -13.09 -23.37 16.16
C GLY A 71 -14.43 -23.19 16.85
#